data_AF-A0A432GY91-F1
#
_entry.id   AF-A0A432GY91-F1
#
_cell.length_a   1.000
_cell.length_b   1.000
_cell.length_c   1.000
_cell.angle_alpha   90.00
_cell.angle_beta   90.00
_cell.angle_gamma   90.00
#
_symmetry.space_group_name_H-M   'P 1'
#
loop_
_entity.id
_entity.type
_entity.pdbx_description
1 polymer ?
#
loop_
_entity_poly.entity_id
_entity_poly.type
_entity_poly.pdbx_seq_one_letter_code
_entity_poly.pdbx_strand_id
1 'polypeptide(L)' 'AVASVLVASFLFSISHYIGTMADQWQWYSFMFRWVAGLLFTVLYFMRGFAITAYTHALYDIWVLV' A
#
# COMPACT_ATOMS: atom_id res chain seq x y z
N ALA A 1 -10.44 4.26 13.82
CA ALA A 1 -10.19 3.21 12.82
C ALA A 1 -10.26 3.78 11.39
N VAL A 2 -11.41 4.28 10.92
CA VAL A 2 -11.57 4.78 9.53
C VAL A 2 -10.53 5.85 9.15
N ALA A 3 -10.38 6.90 9.97
CA ALA A 3 -9.39 7.94 9.70
C ALA A 3 -7.96 7.40 9.64
N SER A 4 -7.59 6.50 10.56
CA SER A 4 -6.27 5.85 10.59
C SER A 4 -6.02 5.02 9.33
N VAL A 5 -7.03 4.30 8.83
CA VAL A 5 -6.95 3.54 7.57
C VAL A 5 -6.69 4.50 6.40
N LEU A 6 -7.53 5.54 6.26
CA LEU A 6 -7.40 6.50 5.16
C LEU A 6 -6.03 7.21 5.16
N VAL A 7 -5.57 7.66 6.34
CA VAL A 7 -4.29 8.36 6.49
C VAL A 7 -3.12 7.42 6.22
N ALA A 8 -3.10 6.22 6.81
CA ALA A 8 -2.01 5.28 6.59
C ALA A 8 -1.88 4.88 5.12
N SER A 9 -2.99 4.59 4.45
CA SER A 9 -2.99 4.24 3.02
C SER A 9 -2.56 5.42 2.15
N PHE A 10 -2.95 6.65 2.51
CA PHE A 10 -2.52 7.86 1.80
C PHE A 10 -1.01 8.10 1.94
N LEU A 11 -0.48 7.97 3.15
CA LEU A 11 0.96 8.09 3.42
C LEU A 11 1.77 7.00 2.70
N PHE A 12 1.26 5.76 2.66
CA PHE A 12 1.85 4.67 1.88
C PHE A 12 1.91 5.00 0.38
N SER A 13 0.85 5.57 -0.18
CA SER A 13 0.89 5.97 -1.60
C SER A 13 1.91 7.08 -1.84
N ILE A 14 1.94 8.10 -0.98
CA ILE A 14 2.91 9.21 -1.06
C ILE A 14 4.36 8.70 -0.99
N SER A 15 4.67 7.72 -0.15
CA SER A 15 6.05 7.26 0.03
C SER A 15 6.70 6.71 -1.24
N HIS A 16 5.92 6.29 -2.23
CA HIS A 16 6.45 5.85 -3.53
C HIS A 16 6.95 6.97 -4.42
N TYR A 17 6.65 8.23 -4.08
CA TYR A 17 7.02 9.41 -4.87
C TYR A 17 8.06 10.29 -4.15
N ILE A 18 8.71 9.77 -3.10
CA ILE A 18 9.70 10.49 -2.31
C ILE A 18 11.03 9.73 -2.31
N GLY A 19 12.14 10.44 -2.49
CA GLY A 19 13.50 9.89 -2.42
C GLY A 19 14.13 9.67 -3.80
N THR A 20 15.34 9.08 -3.80
CA THR A 20 16.14 8.91 -5.03
C THR A 20 15.61 7.83 -5.96
N MET A 21 14.87 6.85 -5.43
CA MET A 21 14.24 5.75 -6.16
C MET A 21 12.73 5.97 -6.33
N ALA A 22 12.27 7.22 -6.27
CA ALA A 22 10.86 7.57 -6.42
C ALA A 22 10.35 7.28 -7.83
N ASP A 23 9.10 6.84 -7.91
CA ASP A 23 8.37 6.74 -9.17
C ASP A 23 8.10 8.15 -9.74
N GLN A 24 7.98 8.26 -11.06
CA GLN A 24 7.40 9.45 -11.68
C GLN A 24 5.91 9.53 -11.30
N TRP A 25 5.46 10.70 -10.82
CA TRP A 25 4.07 10.86 -10.42
C TRP A 25 3.12 10.62 -11.60
N GLN A 26 2.20 9.68 -11.42
CA GLN A 26 1.12 9.40 -12.35
C GLN A 26 -0.16 9.13 -11.55
N TRP A 27 -1.27 9.78 -11.93
CA TRP A 27 -2.56 9.64 -11.23
C TRP A 27 -3.01 8.19 -11.05
N TYR A 28 -2.85 7.39 -12.11
CA TYR A 28 -3.17 5.96 -12.07
C TYR A 28 -2.37 5.23 -10.99
N SER A 29 -1.05 5.38 -11.01
CA SER A 29 -0.17 4.70 -10.04
C SER A 29 -0.47 5.13 -8.60
N PHE A 30 -0.76 6.41 -8.37
CA PHE A 30 -1.02 6.92 -7.02
C PHE A 30 -2.35 6.40 -6.48
N MET A 31 -3.40 6.42 -7.30
CA MET A 31 -4.71 5.89 -6.92
C MET A 31 -4.66 4.38 -6.71
N PHE A 32 -3.94 3.64 -7.56
CA PHE A 32 -3.74 2.21 -7.42
C PHE A 32 -3.06 1.85 -6.09
N ARG A 33 -1.93 2.51 -5.78
CA ARG A 33 -1.20 2.31 -4.52
C ARG A 33 -2.02 2.72 -3.31
N TRP A 34 -2.81 3.79 -3.42
CA TRP A 34 -3.72 4.21 -2.34
C TRP A 34 -4.79 3.15 -2.05
N VAL A 35 -5.46 2.62 -3.08
CA VAL A 35 -6.46 1.55 -2.93
C VAL A 35 -5.84 0.26 -2.40
N ALA A 36 -4.67 -0.16 -2.91
CA ALA A 36 -3.93 -1.30 -2.37
C ALA A 36 -3.58 -1.08 -0.89
N GLY A 37 -3.14 0.12 -0.52
CA GLY A 37 -2.91 0.53 0.85
C GLY A 37 -4.16 0.40 1.74
N LEU A 38 -5.36 0.73 1.23
CA LEU A 38 -6.62 0.55 1.97
C LEU A 38 -6.86 -0.92 2.26
N LEU A 39 -6.69 -1.79 1.25
CA LEU A 39 -6.88 -3.24 1.40
C LEU A 39 -5.90 -3.83 2.42
N PHE A 40 -4.61 -3.49 2.35
CA PHE A 40 -3.62 -4.01 3.30
C PHE A 40 -3.80 -3.45 4.72
N THR A 41 -4.24 -2.20 4.85
CA THR A 41 -4.49 -1.62 6.19
C THR A 41 -5.75 -2.21 6.83
N VAL A 42 -6.79 -2.47 6.04
CA VAL A 42 -7.98 -3.22 6.49
C VAL A 42 -7.61 -4.66 6.87
N LEU A 43 -6.80 -5.35 6.05
CA LEU A 43 -6.29 -6.69 6.36
C LEU A 43 -5.49 -6.69 7.67
N TYR A 44 -4.61 -5.70 7.85
CA TYR A 44 -3.83 -5.54 9.08
C TYR A 44 -4.72 -5.36 10.30
N PHE A 45 -5.74 -4.51 10.20
CA PHE A 45 -6.70 -4.29 11.27
C PHE A 45 -7.45 -5.57 11.66
N MET A 46 -7.78 -6.43 10.69
CA MET A 46 -8.54 -7.67 10.93
C MET A 46 -7.69 -8.88 11.32
N ARG A 47 -6.44 -8.96 10.85
CA ARG A 47 -5.64 -10.19 10.86
C ARG A 47 -4.23 -10.01 11.44
N GLY A 48 -3.79 -8.78 11.66
CA GLY A 48 -2.48 -8.46 12.25
C GLY A 48 -1.32 -8.49 11.25
N PHE A 49 -0.13 -8.19 11.78
CA PHE A 49 1.08 -7.90 10.98
C PHE A 49 1.51 -9.03 10.04
N ALA A 50 1.72 -10.24 10.56
CA ALA A 50 2.32 -11.34 9.81
C ALA A 50 1.51 -11.67 8.55
N ILE A 51 0.18 -11.79 8.67
CA ILE A 51 -0.70 -12.09 7.54
C ILE A 51 -0.62 -10.99 6.48
N THR A 52 -0.65 -9.72 6.88
CA THR A 52 -0.54 -8.60 5.92
C THR A 52 0.81 -8.57 5.22
N ALA A 53 1.90 -8.76 5.95
CA ALA A 53 3.26 -8.73 5.39
C ALA A 53 3.47 -9.85 4.36
N TYR A 54 3.08 -11.09 4.67
CA TYR A 54 3.19 -12.20 3.71
C TYR A 54 2.24 -12.02 2.52
N THR A 55 1.02 -11.52 2.73
CA THR A 55 0.10 -11.23 1.61
C THR A 55 0.68 -10.19 0.67
N HIS A 56 1.31 -9.14 1.20
CA HIS A 56 1.95 -8.10 0.40
C HIS A 56 3.14 -8.65 -0.39
N ALA A 57 4.05 -9.38 0.26
CA ALA A 57 5.20 -9.98 -0.41
C ALA A 57 4.79 -10.95 -1.54
N LEU A 58 3.76 -11.79 -1.31
CA LEU A 58 3.25 -12.70 -2.32
C LEU A 58 2.56 -11.97 -3.48
N TYR A 59 1.85 -10.88 -3.18
CA TYR A 59 1.26 -10.02 -4.20
C TYR A 59 2.35 -9.38 -5.09
N ASP A 60 3.42 -8.86 -4.49
CA ASP A 60 4.54 -8.27 -5.25
C ASP A 60 5.19 -9.31 -6.16
N ILE A 61 5.44 -10.53 -5.65
CA ILE A 61 5.96 -11.63 -6.46
C ILE A 61 5.01 -11.93 -7.63
N TRP A 62 3.70 -12.02 -7.38
CA TRP A 62 2.72 -12.34 -8.41
C TRP A 62 2.63 -11.28 -9.52
N VAL A 63 2.76 -9.99 -9.17
CA VAL A 63 2.68 -8.89 -10.14
C VAL A 63 3.99 -8.69 -10.92
N LEU A 64 5.13 -9.08 -10.34
CA LEU A 64 6.44 -8.98 -11.00
C LEU A 64 6.74 -10.13 -11.97
N VAL A 65 5.94 -11.20 -11.94
CA VAL A 65 6.00 -12.35 -12.86
C VAL A 65 5.12 -12.10 -14.08
#